data_AF-I1YI79-F1
#
_entry.id   AF-I1YI79-F1
#
_cell.length_a   1.000
_cell.length_b   1.000
_cell.length_c   1.000
_cell.angle_alpha   90.00
_cell.angle_beta   90.00
_cell.angle_gamma   90.00
#
_symmetry.space_group_name_H-M   'P 1'
#
loop_
_entity.id
_entity.type
_entity.pdbx_description
1 polymer ?
#
loop_
_entity_poly.entity_id
_entity_poly.type
_entity_poly.pdbx_seq_one_letter_code
_entity_poly.pdbx_strand_id
1 'polypeptide(L)'
;MIKSKPEPKDFEKQSVQYLIQALDLIRSNEENFEFIEDCDVRKEDYWEYHQGILNNSLTLLFLSLENYLKKEICRVSPLLLLAGEPKKWGSAKESKKFSELFIHQFDDLLVLYQELGLGELTPQTKTKLEDLRIKRNQITHGVTEGILTPNYVIETFYTVAVHIWGPRKWWDQLKNHVFNEPLFGIYDSDHEKASVTTYVEFLVSYLGKAKSGEMLGVNLKQRNYYCPSCHYWLNHEYDVTDSNYAILSPNTPTSKNLYCVVCDQNYEVERENCQVPDCKGNVIGGDGYCLTCWSEQDENR
;
A
#
# COMPACT_ATOMS: atom_id res chain seq x y z
N MET A 1 26.25 11.15 28.18
CA MET A 1 25.06 10.28 28.07
C MET A 1 24.33 10.58 26.76
N ILE A 2 23.76 9.58 26.07
CA ILE A 2 22.93 9.84 24.87
C ILE A 2 21.48 10.09 25.30
N LYS A 3 20.98 11.28 24.97
CA LYS A 3 19.61 11.76 25.26
C LYS A 3 18.71 11.65 24.03
N SER A 4 17.39 11.70 24.25
CA SER A 4 16.37 11.70 23.17
C SER A 4 16.54 10.52 22.21
N LYS A 5 16.67 9.31 22.75
CA LYS A 5 16.74 8.10 21.91
C LYS A 5 15.38 7.90 21.22
N PRO A 6 15.37 7.55 19.93
CA PRO A 6 14.12 7.30 19.21
C PRO A 6 13.44 6.05 19.74
N GLU A 7 12.13 5.99 19.56
CA GLU A 7 11.32 4.79 19.71
C GLU A 7 10.99 4.21 18.33
N PRO A 8 10.73 2.90 18.21
CA PRO A 8 10.36 2.28 16.92
C PRO A 8 9.21 2.98 16.19
N LYS A 9 8.23 3.51 16.95
CA LYS A 9 7.07 4.23 16.41
C LYS A 9 7.44 5.51 15.65
N ASP A 10 8.56 6.14 16.00
CA ASP A 10 9.02 7.38 15.35
C ASP A 10 9.39 7.11 13.89
N PHE A 11 10.08 5.98 13.66
CA PHE A 11 10.46 5.53 12.33
C PHE A 11 9.28 4.88 11.58
N GLU A 12 8.42 4.12 12.27
CA GLU A 12 7.22 3.52 11.66
C GLU A 12 6.30 4.57 11.05
N LYS A 13 6.03 5.67 11.78
CA LYS A 13 5.20 6.76 11.27
C LYS A 13 5.76 7.34 9.97
N GLN A 14 7.05 7.65 9.93
CA GLN A 14 7.69 8.19 8.73
C GLN A 14 7.70 7.16 7.59
N SER A 15 7.97 5.90 7.91
CA SER A 15 7.99 4.81 6.93
C SER A 15 6.65 4.68 6.20
N VAL A 16 5.54 4.69 6.95
CA VAL A 16 4.18 4.60 6.40
C VAL A 16 3.83 5.86 5.59
N GLN A 17 4.11 7.05 6.11
CA GLN A 17 3.85 8.31 5.43
C GLN A 17 4.55 8.40 4.07
N TYR A 18 5.85 8.08 4.02
CA TYR A 18 6.60 8.12 2.77
C TYR A 18 6.13 7.07 1.76
N LEU A 19 5.73 5.89 2.22
CA LEU A 19 5.20 4.87 1.34
C LEU A 19 3.89 5.31 0.68
N ILE A 20 2.96 5.85 1.47
CA ILE A 20 1.65 6.29 0.96
C ILE A 20 1.83 7.49 0.02
N GLN A 21 2.66 8.48 0.39
CA GLN A 21 2.96 9.61 -0.48
C GLN A 21 3.61 9.18 -1.80
N ALA A 22 4.49 8.18 -1.78
CA ALA A 22 5.07 7.65 -3.01
C ALA A 22 3.99 7.08 -3.96
N LEU A 23 3.01 6.37 -3.41
CA LEU A 23 1.89 5.81 -4.16
C LEU A 23 0.96 6.92 -4.69
N ASP A 24 0.61 7.88 -3.83
CA ASP A 24 -0.29 8.99 -4.17
C ASP A 24 0.26 9.92 -5.25
N LEU A 25 1.59 10.10 -5.33
CA LEU A 25 2.22 10.85 -6.41
C LEU A 25 1.91 10.25 -7.78
N ILE A 26 1.83 8.92 -7.89
CA ILE A 26 1.50 8.27 -9.16
C ILE A 26 -0.01 8.27 -9.35
N ARG A 27 -0.77 7.81 -8.34
CA ARG A 27 -2.24 7.72 -8.40
C ARG A 27 -2.90 9.04 -8.78
N SER A 28 -2.54 10.13 -8.10
CA SER A 28 -3.17 11.44 -8.37
C SER A 28 -2.85 11.99 -9.76
N ASN A 29 -1.69 11.62 -10.33
CA ASN A 29 -1.31 12.05 -11.69
C ASN A 29 -1.92 11.15 -12.77
N GLU A 30 -2.17 9.88 -12.47
CA GLU A 30 -3.00 9.00 -13.30
C GLU A 30 -4.43 9.54 -13.40
N GLU A 31 -5.05 9.87 -12.26
CA GLU A 31 -6.39 10.49 -12.24
C GLU A 31 -6.42 11.78 -13.06
N ASN A 32 -5.44 12.67 -12.87
CA ASN A 32 -5.33 13.90 -13.67
C ASN A 32 -5.17 13.64 -15.18
N PHE A 33 -4.46 12.58 -15.57
CA PHE A 33 -4.30 12.20 -16.97
C PHE A 33 -5.61 11.68 -17.56
N GLU A 34 -6.36 10.86 -16.82
CA GLU A 34 -7.68 10.36 -17.23
C GLU A 34 -8.67 11.50 -17.50
N PHE A 35 -8.62 12.59 -16.71
CA PHE A 35 -9.46 13.77 -16.95
C PHE A 35 -9.15 14.53 -18.25
N ILE A 36 -7.97 14.33 -18.85
CA ILE A 36 -7.53 15.02 -20.08
C ILE A 36 -7.27 14.07 -21.24
N GLU A 37 -7.69 12.80 -21.14
CA GLU A 37 -7.43 11.75 -22.13
C GLU A 37 -7.92 12.13 -23.55
N ASP A 38 -8.97 12.95 -23.63
CA ASP A 38 -9.51 13.51 -24.89
C ASP A 38 -8.54 14.43 -25.65
N CYS A 39 -7.36 14.74 -25.10
CA CYS A 39 -6.38 15.64 -25.69
C CYS A 39 -5.37 14.98 -26.65
N ASP A 40 -5.56 13.71 -27.04
CA ASP A 40 -4.67 12.95 -27.97
C ASP A 40 -3.20 12.87 -27.49
N VAL A 41 -2.98 12.92 -26.18
CA VAL A 41 -1.66 12.75 -25.56
C VAL A 41 -1.49 11.29 -25.16
N ARG A 42 -0.44 10.63 -25.62
CA ARG A 42 -0.13 9.26 -25.21
C ARG A 42 0.38 9.24 -23.77
N LYS A 43 -0.06 8.24 -23.01
CA LYS A 43 0.33 8.04 -21.60
C LYS A 43 1.85 7.94 -21.42
N GLU A 44 2.54 7.31 -22.37
CA GLU A 44 4.00 7.18 -22.33
C GLU A 44 4.70 8.54 -22.43
N ASP A 45 4.21 9.43 -23.31
CA ASP A 45 4.77 10.77 -23.50
C ASP A 45 4.53 11.64 -22.26
N TYR A 46 3.36 11.49 -21.63
CA TYR A 46 3.04 12.14 -20.36
C TYR A 46 4.05 11.75 -19.27
N TRP A 47 4.32 10.46 -19.09
CA TRP A 47 5.26 10.00 -18.07
C TRP A 47 6.72 10.28 -18.41
N GLU A 48 7.08 10.30 -19.70
CA GLU A 48 8.40 10.73 -20.15
C GLU A 48 8.67 12.21 -19.79
N TYR A 49 7.65 13.07 -19.87
CA TYR A 49 7.78 14.45 -19.41
C TYR A 49 7.83 14.56 -17.88
N HIS A 50 7.04 13.76 -17.15
CA HIS A 50 6.87 13.86 -15.70
C HIS A 50 7.86 13.01 -14.87
N GLN A 51 9.10 12.84 -15.35
CA GLN A 51 10.14 12.07 -14.63
C GLN A 51 10.43 12.59 -13.22
N GLY A 52 10.26 13.89 -12.96
CA GLY A 52 10.40 14.45 -11.62
C GLY A 52 9.44 13.82 -10.60
N ILE A 53 8.22 13.47 -11.02
CA ILE A 53 7.22 12.83 -10.16
C ILE A 53 7.66 11.41 -9.81
N LEU A 54 8.12 10.64 -10.81
CA LEU A 54 8.60 9.27 -10.62
C LEU A 54 9.89 9.21 -9.80
N ASN A 55 10.81 10.16 -10.02
CA ASN A 55 12.04 10.29 -9.23
C ASN A 55 11.73 10.58 -7.75
N ASN A 56 10.76 11.47 -7.48
CA ASN A 56 10.34 11.79 -6.12
C ASN A 56 9.64 10.60 -5.46
N SER A 57 8.73 9.94 -6.19
CA SER A 57 8.04 8.74 -5.70
C SER A 57 9.03 7.62 -5.34
N LEU A 58 10.00 7.32 -6.22
CA LEU A 58 11.02 6.31 -5.95
C LEU A 58 11.91 6.68 -4.75
N THR A 59 12.25 7.98 -4.62
CA THR A 59 13.01 8.50 -3.47
C THR A 59 12.25 8.30 -2.16
N LEU A 60 10.94 8.58 -2.16
CA LEU A 60 10.07 8.36 -1.01
C LEU A 60 9.94 6.87 -0.66
N LEU A 61 9.84 5.98 -1.64
CA LEU A 61 9.89 4.52 -1.39
C LEU A 61 11.19 4.10 -0.72
N PHE A 62 12.33 4.64 -1.15
CA PHE A 62 13.62 4.35 -0.53
C PHE A 62 13.68 4.85 0.91
N LEU A 63 13.24 6.08 1.17
CA LEU A 63 13.15 6.64 2.53
C LEU A 63 12.19 5.84 3.41
N SER A 64 11.08 5.36 2.85
CA SER A 64 10.14 4.49 3.54
C SER A 64 10.82 3.18 4.00
N LEU A 65 11.51 2.52 3.08
CA LEU A 65 12.25 1.29 3.36
C LEU A 65 13.34 1.51 4.41
N GLU A 66 14.13 2.57 4.28
CA GLU A 66 15.18 2.89 5.25
C GLU A 66 14.60 3.09 6.66
N ASN A 67 13.48 3.81 6.78
CA ASN A 67 12.79 3.99 8.05
C ASN A 67 12.20 2.69 8.59
N TYR A 68 11.73 1.79 7.74
CA TYR A 68 11.29 0.46 8.19
C TYR A 68 12.45 -0.34 8.79
N LEU A 69 13.61 -0.37 8.13
CA LEU A 69 14.78 -1.07 8.68
C LEU A 69 15.20 -0.45 10.02
N LYS A 70 15.21 0.88 10.10
CA LYS A 70 15.50 1.59 11.36
C LYS A 70 14.52 1.23 12.47
N LYS A 71 13.21 1.18 12.16
CA LYS A 71 12.17 0.76 13.10
C LYS A 71 12.48 -0.64 13.65
N GLU A 72 12.71 -1.61 12.78
CA GLU A 72 12.92 -3.01 13.20
C GLU A 72 14.22 -3.15 14.02
N ILE A 73 15.32 -2.50 13.63
CA ILE A 73 16.56 -2.50 14.42
C ILE A 73 16.38 -1.77 15.76
N CYS A 74 15.64 -0.66 15.76
CA CYS A 74 15.34 0.12 16.96
C CYS A 74 14.55 -0.69 18.02
N ARG A 75 13.77 -1.69 17.59
CA ARG A 75 13.07 -2.60 18.52
C ARG A 75 14.03 -3.44 19.34
N VAL A 76 15.18 -3.80 18.77
CA VAL A 76 16.26 -4.48 19.51
C VAL A 76 16.98 -3.47 20.41
N SER A 77 17.47 -2.38 19.81
CA SER A 77 18.04 -1.26 20.54
C SER A 77 18.25 -0.05 19.63
N PRO A 78 17.86 1.17 20.03
CA PRO A 78 18.16 2.38 19.25
C PRO A 78 19.66 2.63 19.08
N LEU A 79 20.51 2.09 19.96
CA LEU A 79 21.96 2.26 19.86
C LEU A 79 22.58 1.48 18.69
N LEU A 80 21.93 0.41 18.21
CA LEU A 80 22.39 -0.36 17.05
C LEU A 80 22.28 0.40 15.73
N LEU A 81 21.53 1.51 15.71
CA LEU A 81 21.45 2.39 14.54
C LEU A 81 22.67 3.29 14.41
N LEU A 82 23.46 3.47 15.47
CA LEU A 82 24.57 4.41 15.47
C LEU A 82 25.80 3.80 14.81
N ALA A 83 26.32 4.51 13.81
CA ALA A 83 27.54 4.13 13.13
C ALA A 83 28.77 4.31 14.03
N GLY A 84 29.77 3.45 13.79
CA GLY A 84 31.05 3.48 14.49
C GLY A 84 31.01 2.96 15.93
N GLU A 85 32.19 2.76 16.51
CA GLU A 85 32.33 2.20 17.85
C GLU A 85 31.79 3.13 18.94
N PRO A 86 31.24 2.60 20.07
CA PRO A 86 30.70 3.41 21.17
C PRO A 86 31.65 4.48 21.71
N LYS A 87 32.97 4.24 21.69
CA LYS A 87 34.00 5.20 22.12
C LYS A 87 34.06 6.45 21.23
N LYS A 88 33.66 6.34 19.96
CA LYS A 88 33.69 7.40 18.94
C LYS A 88 32.45 8.31 18.99
N TRP A 89 31.37 7.90 19.68
CA TRP A 89 30.15 8.71 19.79
C TRP A 89 30.37 10.02 20.56
N GLY A 90 31.43 10.11 21.36
CA GLY A 90 31.78 11.32 22.12
C GLY A 90 30.84 11.62 23.28
N SER A 91 29.90 10.72 23.59
CA SER A 91 28.88 10.92 24.63
C SER A 91 29.42 10.71 26.06
N ALA A 92 30.67 10.29 26.21
CA ALA A 92 31.34 10.14 27.50
C ALA A 92 31.83 11.48 28.08
N LYS A 93 32.19 12.45 27.22
CA LYS A 93 32.68 13.78 27.62
C LYS A 93 31.56 14.78 27.81
N GLU A 94 30.54 14.70 26.97
CA GLU A 94 29.37 15.58 27.01
C GLU A 94 28.11 14.78 26.64
N SER A 95 26.95 15.22 27.13
CA SER A 95 25.69 14.60 26.69
C SER A 95 25.34 15.06 25.29
N LYS A 96 25.03 14.11 24.40
CA LYS A 96 24.61 14.39 23.02
C LYS A 96 23.19 13.92 22.77
N LYS A 97 22.47 14.61 21.88
CA LYS A 97 21.18 14.10 21.39
C LYS A 97 21.44 13.00 20.37
N PHE A 98 20.54 12.02 20.30
CA PHE A 98 20.65 10.94 19.33
C PHE A 98 20.73 11.45 17.88
N SER A 99 19.95 12.49 17.56
CA SER A 99 19.91 13.14 16.24
C SER A 99 21.23 13.82 15.81
N GLU A 100 22.18 14.01 16.74
CA GLU A 100 23.50 14.61 16.46
C GLU A 100 24.56 13.55 16.13
N LEU A 101 24.19 12.26 16.20
CA LEU A 101 25.10 11.15 15.97
C LEU A 101 24.89 10.58 14.57
N PHE A 102 25.96 10.00 14.02
CA PHE A 102 25.90 9.36 12.72
C PHE A 102 25.15 8.03 12.82
N ILE A 103 24.18 7.85 11.92
CA ILE A 103 23.43 6.61 11.76
C ILE A 103 24.07 5.81 10.62
N HIS A 104 23.97 4.48 10.72
CA HIS A 104 24.35 3.56 9.66
C HIS A 104 23.73 3.94 8.31
N GLN A 105 24.53 3.78 7.25
CA GLN A 105 24.03 3.92 5.88
C GLN A 105 23.11 2.74 5.55
N PHE A 106 22.33 2.86 4.47
CA PHE A 106 21.37 1.84 4.07
C PHE A 106 21.94 0.41 3.99
N ASP A 107 23.14 0.24 3.42
CA ASP A 107 23.76 -1.09 3.28
C ASP A 107 24.08 -1.71 4.64
N ASP A 108 24.60 -0.92 5.57
CA ASP A 108 24.85 -1.34 6.95
C ASP A 108 23.54 -1.71 7.65
N LEU A 109 22.46 -0.93 7.44
CA LEU A 109 21.15 -1.21 8.00
C LEU A 109 20.59 -2.54 7.47
N LEU A 110 20.77 -2.83 6.17
CA LEU A 110 20.37 -4.12 5.61
C LEU A 110 21.15 -5.27 6.26
N VAL A 111 22.47 -5.15 6.40
CA VAL A 111 23.29 -6.18 7.06
C VAL A 111 22.82 -6.40 8.50
N LEU A 112 22.65 -5.33 9.28
CA LEU A 112 22.15 -5.42 10.66
C LEU A 112 20.78 -6.08 10.72
N TYR A 113 19.87 -5.73 9.81
CA TYR A 113 18.53 -6.33 9.74
C TYR A 113 18.60 -7.86 9.54
N GLN A 114 19.49 -8.34 8.68
CA GLN A 114 19.68 -9.78 8.45
C GLN A 114 20.38 -10.48 9.63
N GLU A 115 21.48 -9.93 10.13
CA GLU A 115 22.29 -10.53 11.20
C GLU A 115 21.54 -10.59 12.54
N LEU A 116 20.64 -9.63 12.78
CA LEU A 116 19.76 -9.64 13.95
C LEU A 116 18.55 -10.58 13.78
N GLY A 117 18.40 -11.25 12.64
CA GLY A 117 17.30 -12.17 12.37
C GLY A 117 15.93 -11.47 12.27
N LEU A 118 15.91 -10.20 11.88
CA LEU A 118 14.68 -9.39 11.84
C LEU A 118 13.85 -9.62 10.56
N GLY A 119 14.44 -10.24 9.55
CA GLY A 119 13.73 -10.75 8.37
C GLY A 119 14.64 -11.46 7.39
N GLU A 120 14.03 -12.31 6.55
CA GLU A 120 14.73 -13.06 5.52
C GLU A 120 14.65 -12.32 4.18
N LEU A 121 15.80 -12.06 3.56
CA LEU A 121 15.87 -11.48 2.23
C LEU A 121 16.28 -12.55 1.24
N THR A 122 15.35 -12.93 0.37
CA THR A 122 15.65 -13.84 -0.76
C THR A 122 16.70 -13.21 -1.67
N PRO A 123 17.47 -14.02 -2.44
CA PRO A 123 18.42 -13.49 -3.41
C PRO A 123 17.77 -12.50 -4.40
N GLN A 124 16.55 -12.79 -4.84
CA GLN A 124 15.79 -11.92 -5.74
C GLN A 124 15.46 -10.57 -5.08
N THR A 125 15.04 -10.58 -3.82
CA THR A 125 14.77 -9.35 -3.06
C THR A 125 16.05 -8.52 -2.93
N LYS A 126 17.19 -9.14 -2.58
CA LYS A 126 18.48 -8.43 -2.47
C LYS A 126 18.87 -7.75 -3.78
N THR A 127 18.75 -8.43 -4.91
CA THR A 127 19.04 -7.84 -6.22
C THR A 127 18.16 -6.62 -6.52
N LYS A 128 16.86 -6.70 -6.20
CA LYS A 128 15.95 -5.56 -6.38
C LYS A 128 16.28 -4.37 -5.48
N LEU A 129 16.68 -4.63 -4.23
CA LEU A 129 17.08 -3.56 -3.31
C LEU A 129 18.38 -2.88 -3.76
N GLU A 130 19.31 -3.63 -4.33
CA GLU A 130 20.55 -3.05 -4.89
C GLU A 130 20.25 -2.21 -6.14
N ASP A 131 19.40 -2.68 -7.04
CA ASP A 131 18.95 -1.88 -8.20
C ASP A 131 18.26 -0.58 -7.74
N LEU A 132 17.39 -0.66 -6.74
CA LEU A 132 16.75 0.51 -6.12
C LEU A 132 17.78 1.48 -5.53
N ARG A 133 18.80 0.97 -4.83
CA ARG A 133 19.88 1.80 -4.25
C ARG A 133 20.66 2.53 -5.33
N ILE A 134 21.02 1.84 -6.42
CA ILE A 134 21.75 2.41 -7.56
C ILE A 134 20.91 3.53 -8.20
N LYS A 135 19.62 3.28 -8.49
CA LYS A 135 18.74 4.30 -9.09
C LYS A 135 18.53 5.50 -8.18
N ARG A 136 18.34 5.28 -6.87
CA ARG A 136 18.24 6.38 -5.91
C ARG A 136 19.50 7.25 -5.92
N ASN A 137 20.70 6.64 -6.00
CA ASN A 137 21.95 7.39 -6.09
C ASN A 137 22.02 8.21 -7.39
N GLN A 138 21.65 7.63 -8.53
CA GLN A 138 21.57 8.34 -9.81
C GLN A 138 20.65 9.57 -9.71
N ILE A 139 19.45 9.42 -9.13
CA ILE A 139 18.50 10.51 -8.89
C ILE A 139 19.10 11.57 -7.98
N THR A 140 19.67 11.16 -6.85
CA THR A 140 20.25 12.07 -5.84
C THR A 140 21.40 12.89 -6.40
N HIS A 141 22.23 12.28 -7.26
CA HIS A 141 23.36 12.95 -7.90
C HIS A 141 22.97 13.74 -9.15
N GLY A 142 21.70 13.68 -9.59
CA GLY A 142 21.23 14.35 -10.81
C GLY A 142 21.78 13.74 -12.10
N VAL A 143 22.31 12.51 -12.04
CA VAL A 143 22.86 11.78 -13.19
C VAL A 143 21.94 10.59 -13.46
N THR A 144 20.70 10.89 -13.86
CA THR A 144 19.70 9.87 -14.17
C THR A 144 19.98 9.25 -15.53
N GLU A 145 20.22 7.94 -15.55
CA GLU A 145 20.37 7.16 -16.79
C GLU A 145 19.04 6.46 -17.11
N GLY A 146 18.49 6.77 -18.29
CA GLY A 146 17.22 6.20 -18.75
C GLY A 146 15.98 6.88 -18.17
N ILE A 147 14.81 6.32 -18.54
CA ILE A 147 13.48 6.81 -18.18
C ILE A 147 12.90 5.84 -17.15
N LEU A 148 12.40 6.36 -16.02
CA LEU A 148 11.59 5.60 -15.08
C LEU A 148 10.16 5.49 -15.61
N THR A 149 9.54 4.35 -15.36
CA THR A 149 8.13 4.12 -15.65
C THR A 149 7.33 3.97 -14.37
N PRO A 150 6.02 4.29 -14.36
CA PRO A 150 5.16 4.01 -13.22
C PRO A 150 5.22 2.53 -12.80
N ASN A 151 5.20 1.61 -13.77
CA ASN A 151 5.31 0.16 -13.52
C ASN A 151 6.56 -0.20 -12.70
N TYR A 152 7.71 0.41 -12.98
CA TYR A 152 8.92 0.15 -12.19
C TYR A 152 8.73 0.56 -10.73
N VAL A 153 8.13 1.72 -10.49
CA VAL A 153 7.89 2.24 -9.13
C VAL A 153 6.86 1.37 -8.40
N ILE A 154 5.77 0.97 -9.05
CA ILE A 154 4.74 0.12 -8.45
C ILE A 154 5.24 -1.31 -8.19
N GLU A 155 6.09 -1.87 -9.05
CA GLU A 155 6.76 -3.15 -8.81
C GLU A 155 7.77 -3.08 -7.65
N THR A 156 8.41 -1.92 -7.46
CA THR A 156 9.27 -1.64 -6.31
C THR A 156 8.45 -1.56 -5.03
N PHE A 157 7.33 -0.82 -5.06
CA PHE A 157 6.37 -0.76 -3.96
C PHE A 157 5.86 -2.15 -3.56
N TYR A 158 5.45 -2.98 -4.54
CA TYR A 158 5.09 -4.39 -4.31
C TYR A 158 6.19 -5.15 -3.58
N THR A 159 7.45 -5.00 -4.03
CA THR A 159 8.60 -5.69 -3.45
C THR A 159 8.80 -5.30 -1.98
N VAL A 160 8.72 -4.00 -1.66
CA VAL A 160 8.83 -3.52 -0.28
C VAL A 160 7.66 -4.02 0.57
N ALA A 161 6.44 -3.80 0.11
CA ALA A 161 5.23 -4.13 0.86
C ALA A 161 5.11 -5.64 1.14
N VAL A 162 5.42 -6.51 0.19
CA VAL A 162 5.24 -7.96 0.33
C VAL A 162 6.49 -8.64 0.88
N HIS A 163 7.66 -8.39 0.28
CA HIS A 163 8.86 -9.17 0.58
C HIS A 163 9.70 -8.60 1.72
N ILE A 164 9.44 -7.37 2.17
CA ILE A 164 10.13 -6.77 3.32
C ILE A 164 9.19 -6.63 4.51
N TRP A 165 8.04 -6.00 4.32
CA TRP A 165 7.08 -5.80 5.41
C TRP A 165 6.25 -7.04 5.68
N GLY A 166 5.78 -7.68 4.62
CA GLY A 166 4.90 -8.83 4.67
C GLY A 166 3.52 -8.49 4.12
N PRO A 167 2.85 -9.45 3.46
CA PRO A 167 1.46 -9.33 3.01
C PRO A 167 0.56 -8.69 4.06
N ARG A 168 -0.44 -7.93 3.59
CA ARG A 168 -1.47 -7.27 4.40
C ARG A 168 -1.01 -6.09 5.27
N LYS A 169 0.21 -6.11 5.82
CA LYS A 169 0.65 -5.10 6.82
C LYS A 169 0.59 -3.66 6.31
N TRP A 170 1.05 -3.43 5.08
CA TRP A 170 1.02 -2.10 4.46
C TRP A 170 -0.41 -1.57 4.29
N TRP A 171 -1.37 -2.46 4.01
CA TRP A 171 -2.76 -2.11 3.76
C TRP A 171 -3.46 -1.70 5.05
N ASP A 172 -3.20 -2.42 6.14
CA ASP A 172 -3.69 -2.02 7.47
C ASP A 172 -3.10 -0.66 7.88
N GLN A 173 -1.81 -0.43 7.60
CA GLN A 173 -1.14 0.83 7.86
C GLN A 173 -1.67 1.98 7.00
N LEU A 174 -1.98 1.73 5.72
CA LEU A 174 -2.60 2.72 4.83
C LEU A 174 -3.97 3.14 5.34
N LYS A 175 -4.85 2.17 5.62
CA LYS A 175 -6.18 2.48 6.15
C LYS A 175 -6.10 3.23 7.47
N ASN A 176 -5.23 2.80 8.38
CA ASN A 176 -5.02 3.51 9.63
C ASN A 176 -4.47 4.94 9.39
N HIS A 177 -3.63 5.15 8.37
CA HIS A 177 -3.15 6.48 8.03
C HIS A 177 -4.27 7.38 7.51
N VAL A 178 -5.09 6.88 6.58
CA VAL A 178 -6.22 7.62 5.99
C VAL A 178 -7.30 7.92 7.04
N PHE A 179 -7.70 6.92 7.84
CA PHE A 179 -8.81 7.06 8.79
C PHE A 179 -8.48 7.87 10.06
N ASN A 180 -7.21 8.23 10.26
CA ASN A 180 -6.78 9.10 11.35
C ASN A 180 -6.29 10.47 10.85
N GLU A 181 -6.55 10.81 9.58
CA GLU A 181 -6.31 12.14 9.07
C GLU A 181 -7.26 13.14 9.76
N PRO A 182 -6.81 14.35 10.17
CA PRO A 182 -7.65 15.28 10.93
C PRO A 182 -8.97 15.73 10.29
N LEU A 183 -9.09 15.66 8.97
CA LEU A 183 -10.29 15.98 8.19
C LEU A 183 -11.15 14.74 7.90
N PHE A 184 -10.68 13.55 8.26
CA PHE A 184 -11.41 12.31 8.02
C PHE A 184 -12.78 12.32 8.70
N GLY A 185 -13.82 12.00 7.94
CA GLY A 185 -15.21 11.94 8.41
C GLY A 185 -15.87 13.30 8.62
N ILE A 186 -15.27 14.40 8.15
CA ILE A 186 -15.94 15.72 8.15
C ILE A 186 -17.18 15.71 7.25
N TYR A 187 -17.14 14.99 6.13
CA TYR A 187 -18.24 14.89 5.20
C TYR A 187 -19.06 13.63 5.47
N ASP A 188 -18.48 12.46 5.19
CA ASP A 188 -19.10 11.16 5.46
C ASP A 188 -18.02 10.10 5.65
N SER A 189 -17.91 9.59 6.88
CA SER A 189 -16.85 8.64 7.23
C SER A 189 -17.00 7.28 6.54
N ASP A 190 -18.20 6.88 6.13
CA ASP A 190 -18.43 5.60 5.47
C ASP A 190 -18.18 5.69 3.96
N HIS A 191 -18.53 6.82 3.34
CA HIS A 191 -18.05 7.16 2.00
C HIS A 191 -16.52 7.18 1.94
N GLU A 192 -15.85 7.94 2.81
CA GLU A 192 -14.39 8.05 2.83
C GLU A 192 -13.70 6.69 3.10
N LYS A 193 -14.29 5.82 3.93
CA LYS A 193 -13.81 4.43 4.08
C LYS A 193 -13.97 3.63 2.80
N ALA A 194 -15.06 3.82 2.07
CA ALA A 194 -15.29 3.12 0.81
C ALA A 194 -14.34 3.62 -0.29
N SER A 195 -14.02 4.92 -0.31
CA SER A 195 -13.11 5.56 -1.27
C SER A 195 -11.70 4.96 -1.28
N VAL A 196 -11.26 4.25 -0.22
CA VAL A 196 -9.97 3.53 -0.28
C VAL A 196 -9.97 2.39 -1.32
N THR A 197 -11.13 2.03 -1.89
CA THR A 197 -11.23 1.13 -3.06
C THR A 197 -10.36 1.58 -4.22
N THR A 198 -10.16 2.90 -4.40
CA THR A 198 -9.38 3.47 -5.51
C THR A 198 -7.92 3.02 -5.45
N TYR A 199 -7.36 2.83 -4.24
CA TYR A 199 -6.03 2.23 -4.07
C TYR A 199 -5.99 0.78 -4.56
N VAL A 200 -7.06 0.02 -4.35
CA VAL A 200 -7.14 -1.38 -4.82
C VAL A 200 -7.24 -1.43 -6.34
N GLU A 201 -8.08 -0.58 -6.94
CA GLU A 201 -8.21 -0.44 -8.39
C GLU A 201 -6.90 -0.04 -9.05
N PHE A 202 -6.25 0.98 -8.50
CA PHE A 202 -4.93 1.42 -8.92
C PHE A 202 -3.89 0.29 -8.88
N LEU A 203 -3.83 -0.49 -7.79
CA LEU A 203 -2.90 -1.62 -7.73
C LEU A 203 -3.24 -2.71 -8.74
N VAL A 204 -4.53 -3.01 -8.92
CA VAL A 204 -4.98 -4.02 -9.87
C VAL A 204 -4.67 -3.61 -11.31
N SER A 205 -4.76 -2.32 -11.66
CA SER A 205 -4.45 -1.84 -13.01
C SER A 205 -2.98 -2.01 -13.38
N TYR A 206 -2.05 -1.85 -12.42
CA TYR A 206 -0.61 -2.00 -12.64
C TYR A 206 -0.08 -3.42 -12.44
N LEU A 207 -0.52 -4.10 -11.37
CA LEU A 207 0.05 -5.37 -10.91
C LEU A 207 -0.83 -6.58 -11.23
N GLY A 208 -2.08 -6.34 -11.65
CA GLY A 208 -3.09 -7.37 -11.80
C GLY A 208 -3.60 -7.93 -10.47
N LYS A 209 -4.65 -8.76 -10.54
CA LYS A 209 -5.31 -9.34 -9.37
C LYS A 209 -4.43 -10.26 -8.52
N ALA A 210 -3.47 -10.96 -9.14
CA ALA A 210 -2.64 -11.94 -8.43
C ALA A 210 -1.74 -11.26 -7.39
N LYS A 211 -0.89 -10.32 -7.83
CA LYS A 211 0.02 -9.56 -6.96
C LYS A 211 -0.75 -8.66 -6.02
N SER A 212 -1.76 -7.93 -6.51
CA SER A 212 -2.59 -7.06 -5.65
C SER A 212 -3.28 -7.84 -4.55
N GLY A 213 -3.78 -9.05 -4.85
CA GLY A 213 -4.34 -9.93 -3.82
C GLY A 213 -3.32 -10.32 -2.75
N GLU A 214 -2.12 -10.75 -3.16
CA GLU A 214 -1.03 -11.06 -2.22
C GLU A 214 -0.69 -9.85 -1.34
N MET A 215 -0.56 -8.66 -1.93
CA MET A 215 -0.35 -7.41 -1.19
C MET A 215 -1.43 -7.19 -0.12
N LEU A 216 -2.69 -7.43 -0.47
CA LEU A 216 -3.85 -7.20 0.39
C LEU A 216 -4.12 -8.37 1.36
N GLY A 217 -3.35 -9.45 1.28
CA GLY A 217 -3.51 -10.65 2.11
C GLY A 217 -4.71 -11.51 1.72
N VAL A 218 -5.19 -11.41 0.48
CA VAL A 218 -6.36 -12.15 -0.02
C VAL A 218 -6.13 -12.75 -1.40
N ASN A 219 -6.97 -13.72 -1.79
CA ASN A 219 -6.93 -14.22 -3.16
C ASN A 219 -7.92 -13.45 -4.04
N LEU A 220 -7.49 -12.42 -4.77
CA LEU A 220 -8.36 -11.70 -5.72
C LEU A 220 -8.54 -12.43 -7.06
N LYS A 221 -7.88 -13.57 -7.29
CA LYS A 221 -8.13 -14.39 -8.51
C LYS A 221 -9.40 -15.22 -8.40
N GLN A 222 -9.96 -15.36 -7.20
CA GLN A 222 -11.28 -15.97 -7.05
C GLN A 222 -12.37 -15.05 -7.59
N ARG A 223 -13.62 -15.52 -7.56
CA ARG A 223 -14.75 -14.66 -7.91
C ARG A 223 -14.90 -13.58 -6.85
N ASN A 224 -14.89 -12.32 -7.29
CA ASN A 224 -15.18 -11.20 -6.42
C ASN A 224 -16.65 -10.80 -6.52
N TYR A 225 -17.11 -10.07 -5.52
CA TYR A 225 -18.47 -9.59 -5.35
C TYR A 225 -18.45 -8.13 -4.91
N TYR A 226 -19.56 -7.43 -5.15
CA TYR A 226 -19.80 -6.13 -4.56
C TYR A 226 -19.97 -6.27 -3.04
N CYS A 227 -19.31 -5.38 -2.31
CA CYS A 227 -19.54 -5.23 -0.88
C CYS A 227 -20.83 -4.45 -0.68
N PRO A 228 -21.81 -4.95 0.11
CA PRO A 228 -23.09 -4.27 0.25
C PRO A 228 -22.98 -2.88 0.87
N SER A 229 -21.99 -2.66 1.74
CA SER A 229 -21.74 -1.33 2.31
C SER A 229 -20.89 -0.44 1.38
N CYS A 230 -19.69 -0.88 0.99
CA CYS A 230 -18.79 -0.01 0.22
C CYS A 230 -19.37 0.36 -1.14
N HIS A 231 -20.02 -0.58 -1.83
CA HIS A 231 -20.60 -0.30 -3.14
C HIS A 231 -21.75 0.72 -3.04
N TYR A 232 -22.61 0.58 -2.02
CA TYR A 232 -23.67 1.55 -1.75
C TYR A 232 -23.10 2.96 -1.57
N TRP A 233 -22.13 3.14 -0.66
CA TRP A 233 -21.59 4.46 -0.33
C TRP A 233 -20.82 5.14 -1.47
N LEU A 234 -20.15 4.37 -2.33
CA LEU A 234 -19.47 4.92 -3.50
C LEU A 234 -20.46 5.42 -4.56
N ASN A 235 -21.54 4.67 -4.78
CA ASN A 235 -22.49 4.93 -5.86
C ASN A 235 -23.67 5.83 -5.43
N HIS A 236 -23.77 6.21 -4.15
CA HIS A 236 -24.86 7.06 -3.65
C HIS A 236 -24.69 8.55 -4.03
N GLU A 237 -23.45 9.04 -4.18
CA GLU A 237 -23.14 10.47 -4.24
C GLU A 237 -22.17 10.88 -5.38
N TYR A 238 -22.14 10.20 -6.53
CA TYR A 238 -21.39 10.57 -7.77
C TYR A 238 -20.11 9.77 -8.14
N ASP A 239 -19.65 8.73 -7.44
CA ASP A 239 -18.44 8.01 -7.87
C ASP A 239 -18.69 6.62 -8.49
N VAL A 240 -18.45 6.56 -9.80
CA VAL A 240 -18.65 5.42 -10.73
C VAL A 240 -17.52 4.39 -10.61
N THR A 241 -17.12 4.03 -9.39
CA THR A 241 -16.08 3.02 -9.16
C THR A 241 -16.70 1.66 -8.81
N ASP A 242 -16.33 0.66 -9.59
CA ASP A 242 -16.79 -0.72 -9.43
C ASP A 242 -16.05 -1.39 -8.25
N SER A 243 -16.51 -1.16 -7.02
CA SER A 243 -15.91 -1.78 -5.82
C SER A 243 -16.31 -3.25 -5.65
N ASN A 244 -15.80 -4.11 -6.52
CA ASN A 244 -15.95 -5.56 -6.46
C ASN A 244 -14.74 -6.25 -5.80
N TYR A 245 -14.41 -5.84 -4.58
CA TYR A 245 -13.29 -6.40 -3.80
C TYR A 245 -13.73 -7.18 -2.57
N ALA A 246 -14.97 -7.65 -2.55
CA ALA A 246 -15.42 -8.64 -1.58
C ALA A 246 -15.24 -10.07 -2.12
N ILE A 247 -14.93 -11.02 -1.23
CA ILE A 247 -14.66 -12.41 -1.55
C ILE A 247 -15.35 -13.35 -0.57
N LEU A 248 -15.71 -14.55 -1.01
CA LEU A 248 -16.23 -15.57 -0.09
C LEU A 248 -15.11 -16.09 0.79
N SER A 249 -15.37 -16.17 2.10
CA SER A 249 -14.40 -16.64 3.10
C SER A 249 -15.07 -17.62 4.07
N PRO A 250 -14.88 -18.95 3.92
CA PRO A 250 -14.00 -19.61 2.96
C PRO A 250 -14.54 -19.58 1.52
N ASN A 251 -13.67 -19.72 0.53
CA ASN A 251 -14.04 -19.78 -0.89
C ASN A 251 -14.65 -21.14 -1.25
N THR A 252 -15.91 -21.35 -0.88
CA THR A 252 -16.63 -22.59 -1.17
C THR A 252 -18.02 -22.30 -1.76
N PRO A 253 -18.59 -23.23 -2.55
CA PRO A 253 -19.93 -23.06 -3.12
C PRO A 253 -21.04 -22.89 -2.08
N THR A 254 -20.83 -23.37 -0.84
CA THR A 254 -21.79 -23.29 0.27
C THR A 254 -21.48 -22.20 1.27
N SER A 255 -20.40 -21.42 1.07
CA SER A 255 -20.04 -20.34 1.98
C SER A 255 -21.13 -19.29 2.02
N LYS A 256 -21.54 -18.92 3.24
CA LYS A 256 -22.49 -17.85 3.55
C LYS A 256 -21.83 -16.62 4.16
N ASN A 257 -20.50 -16.55 4.10
CA ASN A 257 -19.74 -15.44 4.65
C ASN A 257 -18.94 -14.76 3.54
N LEU A 258 -19.16 -13.47 3.39
CA LEU A 258 -18.48 -12.59 2.45
C LEU A 258 -17.59 -11.62 3.22
N TYR A 259 -16.30 -11.63 2.93
CA TYR A 259 -15.33 -10.70 3.50
C TYR A 259 -15.00 -9.59 2.49
N CYS A 260 -15.06 -8.33 2.92
CA CYS A 260 -14.65 -7.19 2.11
C CYS A 260 -13.25 -6.70 2.49
N VAL A 261 -12.36 -6.60 1.51
CA VAL A 261 -10.97 -6.12 1.71
C VAL A 261 -10.88 -4.63 2.05
N VAL A 262 -11.85 -3.85 1.58
CA VAL A 262 -11.91 -2.39 1.72
C VAL A 262 -12.28 -2.04 3.17
N CYS A 263 -13.48 -2.41 3.61
CA CYS A 263 -13.99 -2.08 4.96
C CYS A 263 -13.64 -3.09 6.06
N ASP A 264 -12.98 -4.21 5.74
CA ASP A 264 -12.68 -5.32 6.66
C ASP A 264 -13.88 -6.00 7.32
N GLN A 265 -15.09 -5.74 6.82
CA GLN A 265 -16.30 -6.35 7.37
C GLN A 265 -16.59 -7.71 6.76
N ASN A 266 -17.28 -8.53 7.55
CA ASN A 266 -17.88 -9.78 7.12
C ASN A 266 -19.40 -9.59 7.01
N TYR A 267 -19.98 -10.10 5.93
CA TYR A 267 -21.41 -10.04 5.65
C TYR A 267 -21.95 -11.45 5.49
N GLU A 268 -23.09 -11.70 6.14
CA GLU A 268 -23.87 -12.90 5.88
C GLU A 268 -24.55 -12.77 4.51
N VAL A 269 -24.53 -13.85 3.73
CA VAL A 269 -25.10 -13.89 2.38
C VAL A 269 -25.89 -15.18 2.14
N GLU A 270 -26.92 -15.08 1.31
CA GLU A 270 -27.70 -16.22 0.84
C GLU A 270 -27.12 -16.79 -0.46
N ARG A 271 -27.27 -18.11 -0.64
CA ARG A 271 -26.73 -18.83 -1.80
C ARG A 271 -27.85 -19.22 -2.74
N GLU A 272 -28.34 -18.21 -3.46
CA GLU A 272 -29.49 -18.30 -4.35
C GLU A 272 -29.17 -17.68 -5.69
N ASN A 273 -29.64 -18.32 -6.76
CA ASN A 273 -29.40 -17.83 -8.11
C ASN A 273 -30.07 -16.48 -8.30
N CYS A 274 -29.35 -15.55 -8.92
CA CYS A 274 -29.90 -14.27 -9.33
C CYS A 274 -31.10 -14.50 -10.27
N GLN A 275 -32.19 -13.76 -10.06
CA GLN A 275 -33.39 -13.84 -10.88
C GLN A 275 -33.26 -13.03 -12.18
N VAL A 276 -32.29 -12.13 -12.27
CA VAL A 276 -32.05 -11.31 -13.46
C VAL A 276 -31.55 -12.20 -14.61
N PRO A 277 -32.20 -12.15 -15.80
CA PRO A 277 -31.72 -12.85 -16.98
C PRO A 277 -30.24 -12.53 -17.25
N ASP A 278 -29.48 -13.53 -17.69
CA ASP A 278 -28.04 -13.44 -17.99
C ASP A 278 -27.07 -13.24 -16.81
N CYS A 279 -27.56 -12.94 -15.59
CA CYS A 279 -26.71 -12.91 -14.41
C CYS A 279 -26.44 -14.33 -13.86
N LYS A 280 -25.18 -14.77 -13.93
CA LYS A 280 -24.71 -16.04 -13.32
C LYS A 280 -24.37 -15.89 -11.83
N GLY A 281 -24.93 -14.88 -11.16
CA GLY A 281 -24.74 -14.60 -9.74
C GLY A 281 -25.47 -15.63 -8.87
N ASN A 282 -24.87 -16.02 -7.75
CA ASN A 282 -25.52 -16.89 -6.78
C ASN A 282 -25.25 -16.50 -5.31
N VAL A 283 -25.01 -15.21 -5.09
CA VAL A 283 -24.69 -14.63 -3.78
C VAL A 283 -25.58 -13.40 -3.62
N ILE A 284 -26.52 -13.49 -2.69
CA ILE A 284 -27.50 -12.43 -2.40
C ILE A 284 -27.16 -11.83 -1.03
N GLY A 285 -27.09 -10.51 -0.95
CA GLY A 285 -26.86 -9.78 0.29
C GLY A 285 -28.09 -9.83 1.19
N GLY A 286 -27.90 -9.56 2.50
CA GLY A 286 -29.01 -9.50 3.46
C GLY A 286 -29.99 -8.33 3.21
N ASP A 287 -29.65 -7.42 2.31
CA ASP A 287 -30.46 -6.33 1.79
C ASP A 287 -31.28 -6.73 0.55
N GLY A 288 -31.23 -8.00 0.13
CA GLY A 288 -31.95 -8.50 -1.04
C GLY A 288 -31.27 -8.21 -2.37
N TYR A 289 -30.03 -7.68 -2.41
CA TYR A 289 -29.33 -7.39 -3.66
C TYR A 289 -28.43 -8.54 -4.13
N CYS A 290 -28.41 -8.80 -5.44
CA CYS A 290 -27.43 -9.73 -6.00
C CYS A 290 -26.03 -9.11 -6.00
N LEU A 291 -25.10 -9.66 -5.22
CA LEU A 291 -23.75 -9.10 -5.07
C LEU A 291 -22.83 -9.31 -6.28
N THR A 292 -23.36 -9.79 -7.42
CA THR A 292 -22.64 -9.86 -8.70
C THR A 292 -23.07 -8.75 -9.67
N CYS A 293 -24.36 -8.45 -9.74
CA CYS A 293 -24.91 -7.49 -10.72
C CYS A 293 -25.60 -6.30 -10.06
N TRP A 294 -25.63 -6.27 -8.73
CA TRP A 294 -26.25 -5.26 -7.90
C TRP A 294 -27.72 -4.98 -8.19
N SER A 295 -28.43 -5.95 -8.78
CA SER A 295 -29.88 -5.86 -8.97
C SER A 295 -30.61 -6.36 -7.73
N GLU A 296 -31.67 -5.65 -7.35
CA GLU A 296 -32.61 -6.08 -6.31
C GLU A 296 -33.23 -7.44 -6.69
N GLN A 297 -33.38 -8.32 -5.71
CA GLN A 297 -34.05 -9.61 -5.85
C GLN A 297 -35.38 -9.49 -5.13
N ASP A 298 -36.50 -9.54 -5.87
CA ASP A 298 -37.83 -9.41 -5.29
C ASP A 298 -38.04 -10.43 -4.15
N GLU A 299 -38.36 -9.92 -2.95
CA GLU A 299 -38.88 -10.71 -1.83
C GLU A 299 -40.29 -11.21 -2.18
N ASN A 300 -40.42 -12.21 -3.05
CA ASN A 300 -41.55 -13.13 -2.99
C ASN A 300 -41.25 -14.24 -1.97
N ARG A 301 -41.06 -13.85 -0.70
CA ARG A 301 -40.98 -14.75 0.45
C ARG A 301 -42.10 -14.48 1.43
#